data_AF-A0A0F9IBX3-F1
#
_entry.id   AF-A0A0F9IBX3-F1
#
_cell.length_a   1.000
_cell.length_b   1.000
_cell.length_c   1.000
_cell.angle_alpha   90.00
_cell.angle_beta   90.00
_cell.angle_gamma   90.00
#
_symmetry.space_group_name_H-M   'P 1'
#
loop_
_entity.id
_entity.type
_entity.pdbx_description
1 polymer ?
#
loop_
_entity_poly.entity_id
_entity_poly.type
_entity_poly.pdbx_seq_one_letter_code
_entity_poly.pdbx_strand_id
1 'polypeptide(L)' 'MICPTCKIPMKTEEGSECGNMLDDYYETQEIKVCPKCQTRVQEIYIARILLD' A
#
# COMPACT_ATOMS: atom_id res chain seq x y z
N MET A 1 -2.84 -5.98 -3.67
CA MET A 1 -4.32 -5.97 -3.63
C MET A 1 -5.04 -6.55 -4.87
N ILE A 2 -6.22 -7.14 -4.68
CA ILE A 2 -7.23 -7.40 -5.74
C ILE A 2 -8.36 -6.36 -5.62
N CYS A 3 -8.82 -5.79 -6.73
CA CYS A 3 -9.91 -4.81 -6.75
C CYS A 3 -11.21 -5.44 -6.21
N PRO A 4 -11.87 -4.84 -5.20
CA PRO A 4 -13.08 -5.40 -4.61
C PRO A 4 -14.25 -5.48 -5.60
N THR A 5 -14.29 -4.58 -6.59
CA THR A 5 -15.34 -4.48 -7.60
C THR A 5 -15.06 -5.36 -8.82
N CYS A 6 -13.88 -5.19 -9.45
CA CYS A 6 -13.57 -5.87 -10.71
C CYS A 6 -12.91 -7.24 -10.54
N LYS A 7 -12.50 -7.62 -9.31
CA LYS A 7 -11.83 -8.89 -8.99
C LYS A 7 -10.54 -9.14 -9.80
N ILE A 8 -9.86 -8.08 -10.22
CA ILE A 8 -8.57 -8.12 -10.93
C ILE A 8 -7.44 -7.52 -10.08
N PRO A 9 -6.16 -7.83 -10.36
CA PRO A 9 -5.03 -7.19 -9.71
C PRO A 9 -5.03 -5.66 -9.91
N MET A 10 -4.79 -4.94 -8.82
CA MET A 10 -4.59 -3.49 -8.85
C MET A 10 -3.11 -3.16 -9.05
N LYS A 11 -2.80 -2.01 -9.65
CA LYS A 11 -1.44 -1.52 -9.87
C LYS A 11 -1.09 -0.45 -8.84
N THR A 12 0.17 -0.33 -8.44
CA THR A 12 0.62 0.84 -7.67
C THR A 12 0.55 2.09 -8.53
N GLU A 13 0.09 3.19 -7.95
CA GLU A 13 0.19 4.52 -8.55
C GLU A 13 1.63 5.02 -8.43
N GLU A 14 2.23 5.42 -9.55
CA GLU A 14 3.60 5.92 -9.57
C GLU A 14 3.77 7.12 -8.64
N GLY A 15 4.79 7.09 -7.80
CA GLY A 15 5.07 8.16 -6.83
C GLY A 15 4.14 8.24 -5.62
N SER A 16 3.21 7.29 -5.46
CA SER A 16 2.35 7.20 -4.28
C SER A 16 2.99 6.53 -3.07
N GLU A 17 4.15 5.90 -3.27
CA GLU A 17 4.87 5.16 -2.24
C GLU A 17 5.52 6.16 -1.27
N CYS A 18 5.14 6.08 0.01
CA CYS A 18 5.77 6.85 1.07
C CYS A 18 6.09 5.94 2.26
N GLY A 19 7.24 6.17 2.89
CA GLY A 19 7.70 5.42 4.05
C GLY A 19 7.99 6.35 5.22
N ASN A 20 7.49 6.00 6.40
CA ASN A 20 7.79 6.65 7.65
C ASN A 20 8.53 5.68 8.56
N MET A 21 9.69 6.10 9.07
CA MET A 21 10.38 5.40 10.15
C MET A 21 9.92 5.99 11.47
N LEU A 22 9.36 5.16 12.34
CA LEU A 22 9.00 5.50 13.71
C LEU A 22 9.84 4.65 14.67
N ASP A 23 9.85 5.00 15.95
CA ASP A 23 10.77 4.44 16.94
C ASP A 23 10.72 2.90 17.00
N ASP A 24 9.53 2.30 16.90
CA ASP A 24 9.33 0.85 17.08
C ASP A 24 8.88 0.12 15.80
N TYR A 25 8.62 0.84 14.71
CA TYR A 25 8.16 0.26 13.44
C TYR A 25 8.47 1.11 12.21
N TYR A 26 8.62 0.43 11.08
CA TYR A 26 8.58 1.02 9.75
C TYR A 26 7.17 0.93 9.19
N GLU A 27 6.62 2.07 8.79
CA GLU A 27 5.35 2.14 8.09
C GLU A 27 5.59 2.49 6.62
N THR A 28 5.08 1.67 5.70
CA THR A 28 5.07 1.97 4.27
C THR A 28 3.63 2.09 3.80
N GLN A 29 3.31 3.15 3.07
CA GLN A 29 2.00 3.37 2.48
C GLN A 29 2.12 3.46 0.96
N GLU A 30 1.14 2.90 0.24
CA GLU A 30 1.10 2.91 -1.22
C GLU A 30 -0.35 3.05 -1.70
N ILE A 31 -0.58 3.77 -2.80
CA ILE A 31 -1.90 3.81 -3.43
C ILE A 31 -1.96 2.76 -4.54
N LYS A 32 -2.93 1.84 -4.45
CA LYS A 32 -3.26 0.89 -5.51
C LYS A 32 -4.46 1.40 -6.31
N VAL A 33 -4.39 1.33 -7.64
CA VAL A 33 -5.43 1.75 -8.58
C VAL A 33 -5.89 0.58 -9.44
N CYS A 34 -7.20 0.40 -9.56
CA CYS A 34 -7.78 -0.59 -10.47
C CYS A 34 -7.67 -0.09 -11.92
N PRO A 35 -7.03 -0.83 -12.84
CA PRO A 35 -6.88 -0.38 -14.22
C PRO A 35 -8.21 -0.34 -15.00
N LYS A 36 -9.26 -1.02 -14.51
CA LYS A 36 -10.57 -1.10 -15.18
C LYS A 36 -11.58 -0.06 -14.69
N CYS A 37 -11.75 0.07 -13.37
CA CYS A 37 -12.76 0.95 -12.78
C CYS A 37 -12.18 2.16 -12.03
N GLN A 38 -10.86 2.35 -12.06
CA GLN A 38 -10.14 3.48 -11.44
C GLN A 38 -10.36 3.63 -9.93
N THR A 39 -10.90 2.61 -9.25
CA THR A 39 -10.99 2.57 -7.78
C THR A 39 -9.58 2.64 -7.19
N ARG A 40 -9.41 3.53 -6.21
CA ARG A 40 -8.15 3.73 -5.47
C ARG A 40 -8.30 3.13 -4.08
N VAL A 41 -7.29 2.40 -3.63
CA VAL A 41 -7.21 1.85 -2.27
C VAL A 41 -5.82 2.10 -1.73
N GLN A 42 -5.72 2.52 -0.47
CA GLN A 42 -4.46 2.70 0.23
C GLN A 42 -4.08 1.40 0.92
N GLU A 43 -2.89 0.87 0.62
CA GLU A 43 -2.28 -0.24 1.38
C GLU A 43 -1.28 0.36 2.38
N ILE A 44 -1.32 -0.13 3.62
CA ILE A 44 -0.41 0.25 4.70
C ILE A 44 0.26 -1.02 5.22
N TYR A 45 1.59 -1.04 5.21
CA TYR A 45 2.44 -2.11 5.70
C TYR A 45 3.17 -1.62 6.96
N ILE A 46 3.10 -2.39 8.04
CA ILE A 46 3.78 -2.07 9.30
C ILE A 46 4.74 -3.21 9.63
N ALA A 47 6.04 -2.91 9.63
CA ALA A 47 7.09 -3.84 10.05
C ALA A 47 7.65 -3.39 11.40
N ARG A 48 7.50 -4.21 12.45
CA ARG A 48 8.05 -3.90 13.78
C ARG A 48 9.55 -4.17 13.82
N ILE A 49 10.29 -3.28 14.48
CA ILE A 49 11.71 -3.45 14.74
C ILE A 49 11.85 -4.37 15.97
N LEU A 50 12.49 -5.52 15.79
CA LEU A 50 12.88 -6.39 16.91
C LEU A 50 14.32 -6.03 17.27
N LEU A 51 14.50 -5.39 18.43
CA LEU A 51 15.82 -5.13 19.01
C LEU A 51 16.14 -6.30 19.95
N ASP A 52 17.08 -7.15 19.54
CA ASP A 52 17.68 -8.21 20.38
C ASP A 52 18.69 -7.63 21.39
#